data_AF-A0A5N5JHB3-F1
#
_entry.id   AF-A0A5N5JHB3-F1
#
_cell.length_a   1.000
_cell.length_b   1.000
_cell.length_c   1.000
_cell.angle_alpha   90.00
_cell.angle_beta   90.00
_cell.angle_gamma   90.00
#
_symmetry.space_group_name_H-M   'P 1'
#
loop_
_entity.id
_entity.type
_entity.pdbx_description
1 polymer ?
#
loop_
_entity_poly.entity_id
_entity_poly.type
_entity_poly.pdbx_seq_one_letter_code
_entity_poly.pdbx_strand_id
1 'polypeptide(L)'
;MDSERLLAKTSNTNTDFTQSIEDDPLIDGPLISRNALESGIKRDFQKLPTTWGAGLLTVLHVVYVSVCVALAAVCWLTDTHSAECAAALNGVDSRTLVLLLKVGLWILVFLFERCVQHHHSAVRRRGYLQFYRQTAKLKHLPLLIHSGGNAAVLIVIAPSSMLDSKVKNLSVYLLLAIICVELIASVISLLVYAVHVARFNRQSPSPDVAEDEKSHTFSVTASDTHTEMGFRDGSCLEEVVEKQADLIEYLKQHNTLLSKRILTLTSQQTRD
;
A
#
# COMPACT_ATOMS: atom_id res chain seq x y z
N MET A 1 -7.01 -76.14 75.89
CA MET A 1 -7.07 -75.35 77.13
C MET A 1 -6.87 -73.90 76.75
N ASP A 2 -7.99 -73.18 76.69
CA ASP A 2 -8.26 -71.79 77.11
C ASP A 2 -7.09 -70.77 76.98
N SER A 3 -7.16 -69.72 76.15
CA SER A 3 -8.06 -68.55 76.16
C SER A 3 -7.37 -67.33 76.77
N GLU A 4 -6.95 -66.38 75.93
CA GLU A 4 -7.05 -64.90 76.08
C GLU A 4 -6.53 -64.28 74.75
N ARG A 5 -7.35 -63.71 73.85
CA ARG A 5 -7.96 -62.34 73.84
C ARG A 5 -6.93 -61.26 74.20
N LEU A 6 -6.73 -60.14 73.51
CA LEU A 6 -7.38 -59.36 72.44
C LEU A 6 -6.27 -58.35 72.02
N LEU A 7 -6.12 -57.87 70.79
CA LEU A 7 -7.04 -56.92 70.16
C LEU A 7 -6.63 -56.69 68.69
N ALA A 8 -7.65 -56.74 67.83
CA ALA A 8 -7.86 -56.12 66.53
C ALA A 8 -6.64 -55.80 65.62
N LYS A 9 -6.55 -56.46 64.45
CA LYS A 9 -7.14 -56.02 63.16
C LYS A 9 -6.58 -54.65 62.72
N THR A 10 -5.95 -54.47 61.57
CA THR A 10 -6.26 -55.07 60.27
C THR A 10 -5.07 -54.90 59.32
N SER A 11 -4.91 -55.92 58.49
CA SER A 11 -4.05 -56.09 57.34
C SER A 11 -4.04 -54.96 56.31
N ASN A 12 -2.85 -54.79 55.72
CA ASN A 12 -2.55 -54.44 54.34
C ASN A 12 -3.69 -54.68 53.34
N THR A 13 -3.86 -53.81 52.33
CA THR A 13 -3.35 -53.95 50.94
C THR A 13 -3.87 -52.78 50.07
N ASN A 14 -3.03 -52.29 49.14
CA ASN A 14 -3.24 -51.33 48.04
C ASN A 14 -4.67 -51.02 47.57
N THR A 15 -4.98 -49.75 47.29
CA THR A 15 -5.11 -49.12 45.94
C THR A 15 -5.77 -47.73 46.03
N ASP A 16 -5.21 -46.80 45.25
CA ASP A 16 -5.86 -45.68 44.55
C ASP A 16 -6.52 -44.49 45.29
N PHE A 17 -6.64 -43.43 44.47
CA PHE A 17 -7.54 -42.28 44.57
C PHE A 17 -7.00 -40.99 45.19
N THR A 18 -6.44 -40.15 44.30
CA THR A 18 -6.75 -38.72 44.14
C THR A 18 -7.24 -37.97 45.38
N GLN A 19 -6.40 -37.07 45.89
CA GLN A 19 -6.83 -35.95 46.73
C GLN A 19 -6.44 -34.64 46.04
N SER A 20 -7.20 -34.30 45.00
CA SER A 20 -7.35 -32.94 44.48
C SER A 20 -8.47 -32.29 45.28
N ILE A 21 -8.13 -31.42 46.22
CA ILE A 21 -9.06 -30.49 46.86
C ILE A 21 -8.38 -29.13 46.80
N GLU A 22 -8.86 -28.30 45.91
CA GLU A 22 -9.28 -26.93 46.19
C GLU A 22 -9.96 -26.40 44.92
N ASP A 23 -11.28 -26.55 44.94
CA ASP A 23 -12.20 -25.82 44.07
C ASP A 23 -11.95 -24.32 44.26
N ASP A 24 -11.59 -23.62 43.19
CA ASP A 24 -11.63 -22.16 43.13
C ASP A 24 -12.84 -21.77 42.25
N PRO A 25 -14.01 -21.51 42.85
CA PRO A 25 -15.17 -21.04 42.11
C PRO A 25 -15.11 -19.51 42.11
N LEU A 26 -14.69 -18.87 41.02
CA LEU A 26 -15.08 -17.51 40.61
C LEU A 26 -14.14 -16.94 39.53
N ILE A 27 -14.21 -17.47 38.31
CA ILE A 27 -13.91 -16.66 37.11
C ILE A 27 -15.02 -16.86 36.09
N ASP A 28 -16.26 -16.57 36.49
CA ASP A 28 -17.27 -16.08 35.55
C ASP A 28 -17.12 -14.57 35.42
N GLY A 29 -15.94 -14.13 34.96
CA GLY A 29 -15.79 -12.79 34.41
C GLY A 29 -16.65 -12.73 33.13
N PRO A 30 -17.37 -11.63 32.86
CA PRO A 30 -18.22 -11.55 31.68
C PRO A 30 -17.35 -11.80 30.45
N LEU A 31 -17.54 -12.97 29.83
CA LEU A 31 -16.86 -13.34 28.60
C LEU A 31 -17.15 -12.22 27.61
N ILE A 32 -16.13 -11.42 27.30
CA ILE A 32 -16.19 -10.42 26.24
C ILE A 32 -16.70 -11.17 25.02
N SER A 33 -17.95 -10.90 24.64
CA SER A 33 -18.61 -11.73 23.64
C SER A 33 -17.73 -11.77 22.41
N ARG A 34 -17.56 -12.94 21.80
CA ARG A 34 -16.75 -13.12 20.59
C ARG A 34 -17.12 -12.07 19.53
N ASN A 35 -18.39 -11.68 19.47
CA ASN A 35 -18.92 -10.60 18.64
C ASN A 35 -18.37 -9.20 18.97
N ALA A 36 -18.15 -8.87 20.25
CA ALA A 36 -17.54 -7.60 20.66
C ALA A 36 -16.04 -7.55 20.30
N LEU A 37 -15.32 -8.65 20.50
CA LEU A 37 -13.91 -8.77 20.13
C LEU A 37 -13.73 -8.78 18.59
N GLU A 38 -14.58 -9.51 17.88
CA GLU A 38 -14.63 -9.55 16.43
C GLU A 38 -15.04 -8.20 15.85
N SER A 39 -15.92 -7.45 16.50
CA SER A 39 -16.24 -6.05 16.11
C SER A 39 -15.07 -5.09 16.33
N GLY A 40 -14.25 -5.32 17.37
CA GLY A 40 -13.04 -4.53 17.62
C GLY A 40 -11.89 -4.85 16.66
N ILE A 41 -11.81 -6.11 16.20
CA ILE A 41 -10.80 -6.61 15.26
C ILE A 41 -11.19 -6.34 13.80
N LYS A 42 -12.49 -6.35 13.49
CA LYS A 42 -13.05 -5.99 12.19
C LYS A 42 -12.94 -4.48 11.99
N ARG A 43 -11.73 -4.02 11.66
CA ARG A 43 -11.50 -2.63 11.26
C ARG A 43 -12.33 -2.37 10.01
N ASP A 44 -13.40 -1.59 10.17
CA ASP A 44 -14.27 -1.19 9.08
C ASP A 44 -13.46 -0.66 7.89
N PHE A 45 -13.85 -1.12 6.70
CA PHE A 45 -13.23 -0.73 5.45
C PHE A 45 -13.38 0.79 5.25
N GLN A 46 -12.29 1.54 5.45
CA GLN A 46 -12.25 2.96 5.13
C GLN A 46 -11.85 3.13 3.67
N LYS A 47 -12.81 3.63 2.86
CA LYS A 47 -12.57 4.02 1.47
C LYS A 47 -11.41 5.02 1.42
N LEU A 48 -10.48 4.83 0.47
CA LEU A 48 -9.44 5.82 0.22
C LEU A 48 -10.10 7.08 -0.40
N PRO A 49 -10.04 8.25 0.26
CA PRO A 49 -10.65 9.48 -0.24
C PRO A 49 -9.84 10.13 -1.38
N THR A 50 -8.80 9.47 -1.87
CA THR A 50 -7.84 10.01 -2.84
C THR A 50 -8.42 10.21 -4.25
N THR A 51 -9.61 9.66 -4.54
CA THR A 51 -10.29 9.79 -5.84
C THR A 51 -10.74 11.22 -6.14
N TRP A 52 -11.28 11.93 -5.15
CA TRP A 52 -11.67 13.34 -5.32
C TRP A 52 -10.46 14.24 -5.58
N GLY A 53 -9.37 14.02 -4.85
CA GLY A 53 -8.11 14.74 -5.06
C GLY A 53 -7.52 14.53 -6.46
N ALA A 54 -7.54 13.30 -6.98
CA ALA A 54 -7.11 13.00 -8.35
C ALA A 54 -7.98 13.72 -9.40
N GLY A 55 -9.29 13.76 -9.19
CA GLY A 55 -10.22 14.50 -10.05
C GLY A 55 -9.95 16.01 -10.05
N LEU A 56 -9.82 16.61 -8.85
CA LEU A 56 -9.50 18.03 -8.70
C LEU A 56 -8.18 18.40 -9.39
N LEU A 57 -7.14 17.58 -9.21
CA LEU A 57 -5.83 17.80 -9.82
C LEU A 57 -5.91 17.73 -11.35
N THR A 58 -6.71 16.81 -11.88
CA THR A 58 -6.94 16.68 -13.33
C THR A 58 -7.63 17.92 -13.89
N VAL A 59 -8.68 18.41 -13.23
CA VAL A 59 -9.40 19.63 -13.62
C VAL A 59 -8.45 20.83 -13.60
N LEU A 60 -7.65 20.98 -12.54
CA LEU A 60 -6.69 22.07 -12.43
C LEU A 60 -5.65 22.03 -13.55
N HIS A 61 -5.17 20.84 -13.91
CA HIS A 61 -4.22 20.69 -15.02
C HIS A 61 -4.85 21.07 -16.36
N VAL A 62 -6.10 20.67 -16.62
CA VAL A 62 -6.85 21.07 -17.84
C VAL A 62 -7.02 22.59 -17.90
N VAL A 63 -7.37 23.24 -16.78
CA VAL A 63 -7.47 24.70 -16.69
C VAL A 63 -6.13 25.38 -16.94
N TYR A 64 -5.04 24.85 -16.39
CA TYR A 64 -3.70 25.37 -16.67
C TYR A 64 -3.36 25.31 -18.17
N VAL A 65 -3.62 24.17 -18.82
CA VAL A 65 -3.34 24.01 -20.26
C VAL A 65 -4.24 24.94 -21.09
N SER A 66 -5.52 25.09 -20.76
CA SER A 66 -6.42 25.99 -21.49
C SER A 66 -5.99 27.45 -21.37
N VAL A 67 -5.53 27.88 -20.20
CA VAL A 67 -4.93 29.21 -20.00
C VAL A 67 -3.66 29.38 -20.85
N CYS A 68 -2.77 28.37 -20.88
CA CYS A 68 -1.57 28.41 -21.71
C CYS A 68 -1.89 28.52 -23.21
N VAL A 69 -2.87 27.76 -23.71
CA VAL A 69 -3.33 27.81 -25.10
C VAL A 69 -3.91 29.20 -25.43
N ALA A 70 -4.75 29.74 -24.54
CA ALA A 70 -5.35 31.05 -24.73
C ALA A 70 -4.29 32.17 -24.77
N LEU A 71 -3.33 32.15 -23.83
CA LEU A 71 -2.20 33.09 -23.82
C LEU A 71 -1.33 32.95 -25.07
N ALA A 72 -1.05 31.73 -25.52
CA ALA A 72 -0.30 31.52 -26.75
C ALA A 72 -1.04 32.10 -27.97
N ALA A 73 -2.33 31.81 -28.12
CA ALA A 73 -3.13 32.27 -29.26
C ALA A 73 -3.25 33.81 -29.32
N VAL A 74 -3.53 34.44 -28.17
CA VAL A 74 -3.82 35.88 -28.09
C VAL A 74 -2.55 36.72 -27.97
N CYS A 75 -1.58 36.27 -27.15
CA CYS A 75 -0.43 37.11 -26.78
C CYS A 75 0.84 36.79 -27.57
N TRP A 76 1.00 35.57 -28.10
CA TRP A 76 2.27 35.13 -28.72
C TRP A 76 2.15 34.86 -30.22
N LEU A 77 1.00 34.37 -30.69
CA LEU A 77 0.79 34.07 -32.12
C LEU A 77 0.17 35.25 -32.89
N THR A 78 -0.60 36.09 -32.21
CA THR A 78 -1.30 37.22 -32.83
C THR A 78 -0.66 38.54 -32.41
N ASP A 79 0.02 39.22 -33.34
CA ASP A 79 0.70 40.50 -33.07
C ASP A 79 -0.30 41.64 -32.76
N THR A 80 -1.58 41.47 -33.16
CA THR A 80 -2.66 42.47 -33.09
C THR A 80 -3.12 42.83 -31.67
N HIS A 81 -3.08 41.87 -30.72
CA HIS A 81 -3.64 42.06 -29.37
C HIS A 81 -2.58 42.09 -28.25
N SER A 82 -1.30 42.28 -28.62
CA SER A 82 -0.17 42.28 -27.67
C SER A 82 -0.30 43.35 -26.58
N ALA A 83 -0.78 44.55 -26.92
CA ALA A 83 -0.99 45.65 -25.97
C ALA A 83 -2.14 45.37 -24.97
N GLU A 84 -3.22 44.75 -25.44
CA GLU A 84 -4.35 44.35 -24.59
C GLU A 84 -3.95 43.23 -23.63
N CYS A 85 -3.09 42.30 -24.09
CA CYS A 85 -2.55 41.26 -23.23
C CYS A 85 -1.66 41.82 -22.10
N ALA A 86 -0.81 42.81 -22.41
CA ALA A 86 -0.01 43.49 -21.39
C ALA A 86 -0.87 44.24 -20.36
N ALA A 87 -1.96 44.86 -20.82
CA ALA A 87 -2.94 45.52 -19.95
C ALA A 87 -3.70 44.51 -19.07
N ALA A 88 -4.17 43.39 -19.63
CA ALA A 88 -4.89 42.35 -18.90
C ALA A 88 -4.02 41.68 -17.82
N LEU A 89 -2.71 41.56 -18.07
CA LEU A 89 -1.74 40.97 -17.15
C LEU A 89 -1.16 41.99 -16.13
N ASN A 90 -1.69 43.21 -16.08
CA ASN A 90 -1.19 44.28 -15.21
C ASN A 90 0.34 44.48 -15.31
N GLY A 91 0.90 44.33 -16.52
CA GLY A 91 2.34 44.49 -16.76
C GLY A 91 3.22 43.29 -16.38
N VAL A 92 2.65 42.16 -15.94
CA VAL A 92 3.42 40.91 -15.73
C VAL A 92 3.69 40.23 -17.06
N ASP A 93 4.92 39.77 -17.30
CA ASP A 93 5.23 39.00 -18.50
C ASP A 93 4.46 37.67 -18.50
N SER A 94 3.68 37.47 -19.56
CA SER A 94 2.92 36.26 -19.86
C SER A 94 3.75 34.97 -19.74
N ARG A 95 5.02 34.97 -20.13
CA ARG A 95 5.90 33.79 -20.02
C ARG A 95 6.24 33.48 -18.57
N THR A 96 6.56 34.49 -17.78
CA THR A 96 6.80 34.35 -16.34
C THR A 96 5.54 33.85 -15.63
N LEU A 97 4.37 34.36 -16.00
CA LEU A 97 3.09 33.89 -15.44
C LEU A 97 2.89 32.39 -15.72
N VAL A 98 3.06 31.94 -16.96
CA VAL A 98 2.94 30.51 -17.32
C VAL A 98 3.90 29.64 -16.49
N LEU A 99 5.15 30.08 -16.31
CA LEU A 99 6.11 29.37 -15.48
C LEU A 99 5.72 29.32 -13.99
N LEU A 100 5.21 30.41 -13.44
CA LEU A 100 4.73 30.45 -12.07
C LEU A 100 3.54 29.52 -11.85
N LEU A 101 2.57 29.51 -12.77
CA LEU A 101 1.46 28.55 -12.72
C LEU A 101 1.96 27.10 -12.82
N LYS A 102 2.95 26.83 -13.68
CA LYS A 102 3.54 25.49 -13.81
C LYS A 102 4.18 25.01 -12.52
N VAL A 103 4.94 25.88 -11.85
CA VAL A 103 5.55 25.58 -10.55
C VAL A 103 4.48 25.35 -9.49
N GLY A 104 3.44 26.20 -9.45
CA GLY A 104 2.30 26.03 -8.55
C GLY A 104 1.59 24.69 -8.74
N LEU A 105 1.34 24.30 -10.00
CA LEU A 105 0.76 23.00 -10.33
C LEU A 105 1.67 21.85 -9.87
N TRP A 106 2.98 21.93 -10.10
CA TRP A 106 3.93 20.92 -9.63
C TRP A 106 3.93 20.77 -8.10
N ILE A 107 3.85 21.87 -7.35
CA ILE A 107 3.74 21.83 -5.89
C ILE A 107 2.46 21.10 -5.47
N LEU A 108 1.33 21.38 -6.12
CA LEU A 108 0.06 20.69 -5.82
C LEU A 108 0.11 19.19 -6.12
N VAL A 109 0.74 18.80 -7.24
CA VAL A 109 1.00 17.38 -7.57
C VAL A 109 1.87 16.73 -6.50
N PHE A 110 2.93 17.41 -6.06
CA PHE A 110 3.83 16.91 -5.02
C PHE A 110 3.09 16.72 -3.68
N LEU A 111 2.27 17.68 -3.27
CA LEU A 111 1.45 17.57 -2.06
C LEU A 111 0.46 16.41 -2.16
N PHE A 112 -0.19 16.25 -3.32
CA PHE A 112 -1.09 15.13 -3.57
C PHE A 112 -0.37 13.78 -3.43
N GLU A 113 0.82 13.62 -4.01
CA GLU A 113 1.61 12.40 -3.84
C GLU A 113 1.95 12.13 -2.37
N ARG A 114 2.34 13.16 -1.60
CA ARG A 114 2.62 13.01 -0.17
C ARG A 114 1.37 12.57 0.61
N CYS A 115 0.21 13.13 0.30
CA CYS A 115 -1.07 12.72 0.89
C CYS A 115 -1.40 11.26 0.54
N VAL A 116 -1.27 10.89 -0.73
CA VAL A 116 -1.46 9.50 -1.21
C VAL A 116 -0.51 8.56 -0.48
N GLN A 117 0.77 8.91 -0.37
CA GLN A 117 1.77 8.10 0.32
C GLN A 117 1.42 7.91 1.80
N HIS A 118 0.92 8.95 2.47
CA HIS A 118 0.49 8.87 3.85
C HIS A 118 -0.73 7.95 4.03
N HIS A 119 -1.73 8.06 3.14
CA HIS A 119 -2.88 7.17 3.18
C HIS A 119 -2.50 5.72 2.85
N HIS A 120 -1.63 5.49 1.87
CA HIS A 120 -1.16 4.15 1.52
C HIS A 120 -0.30 3.52 2.63
N SER A 121 0.51 4.29 3.37
CA SER A 121 1.26 3.76 4.52
C SER A 121 0.32 3.41 5.68
N ALA A 122 -0.74 4.19 5.90
CA ALA A 122 -1.78 3.86 6.87
C ALA A 122 -2.55 2.58 6.49
N VAL A 123 -2.83 2.37 5.20
CA VAL A 123 -3.44 1.14 4.68
C VAL A 123 -2.50 -0.07 4.81
N ARG A 124 -1.19 0.13 4.56
CA ARG A 124 -0.17 -0.93 4.77
C ARG A 124 -0.15 -1.42 6.22
N ARG A 125 -0.21 -0.51 7.20
CA ARG A 125 -0.26 -0.86 8.63
C ARG A 125 -1.54 -1.60 9.04
N ARG A 126 -2.55 -1.66 8.17
CA ARG A 126 -3.81 -2.39 8.39
C ARG A 126 -3.83 -3.77 7.72
N GLY A 127 -2.71 -4.23 7.16
CA GLY A 127 -2.59 -5.58 6.60
C GLY A 127 -2.87 -5.71 5.10
N TYR A 128 -3.08 -4.61 4.36
CA TYR A 128 -3.32 -4.65 2.90
C TYR A 128 -2.01 -4.57 2.09
N LEU A 129 -1.15 -5.57 2.25
CA LEU A 129 0.21 -5.58 1.66
C LEU A 129 0.17 -5.82 0.14
N GLN A 130 -0.72 -6.68 -0.34
CA GLN A 130 -0.79 -7.02 -1.77
C GLN A 130 -1.26 -5.82 -2.60
N PHE A 131 -2.27 -5.09 -2.11
CA PHE A 131 -2.72 -3.84 -2.72
C PHE A 131 -1.60 -2.78 -2.73
N TYR A 132 -0.86 -2.63 -1.63
CA TYR A 132 0.27 -1.70 -1.55
C TYR A 132 1.35 -2.01 -2.60
N ARG A 133 1.73 -3.29 -2.79
CA ARG A 133 2.75 -3.68 -3.79
C ARG A 133 2.30 -3.35 -5.21
N GLN A 134 1.02 -3.54 -5.54
CA GLN A 134 0.48 -3.24 -6.87
C GLN A 134 0.42 -1.73 -7.16
N THR A 135 0.07 -0.90 -6.16
CA THR A 135 -0.05 0.56 -6.33
C THR A 135 1.24 1.34 -6.08
N ALA A 136 2.28 0.71 -5.50
CA ALA A 136 3.54 1.36 -5.15
C ALA A 136 4.28 1.98 -6.35
N LYS A 137 4.18 1.39 -7.54
CA LYS A 137 4.82 1.94 -8.75
C LYS A 137 3.99 3.06 -9.39
N LEU A 138 2.66 3.00 -9.28
CA LEU A 138 1.77 3.96 -9.94
C LEU A 138 1.74 5.32 -9.23
N LYS A 139 1.95 5.35 -7.91
CA LYS A 139 1.85 6.60 -7.12
C LYS A 139 2.89 7.67 -7.48
N HIS A 140 4.05 7.26 -7.99
CA HIS A 140 5.15 8.19 -8.33
C HIS A 140 5.10 8.69 -9.79
N LEU A 141 4.29 8.06 -10.64
CA LEU A 141 4.22 8.41 -12.07
C LEU A 141 3.79 9.87 -12.31
N PRO A 142 2.76 10.42 -11.63
CA PRO A 142 2.33 11.79 -11.89
C PRO A 142 3.44 12.82 -11.60
N LEU A 143 4.16 12.70 -10.49
CA LEU A 143 5.25 13.61 -10.15
C LEU A 143 6.43 13.46 -11.11
N LEU A 144 6.74 12.23 -11.53
CA LEU A 144 7.81 11.99 -12.52
C LEU A 144 7.46 12.64 -13.87
N ILE A 145 6.21 12.51 -14.33
CA ILE A 145 5.72 13.15 -15.56
C ILE A 145 5.85 14.67 -15.47
N HIS A 146 5.34 15.29 -14.41
CA HIS A 146 5.42 16.75 -14.25
C HIS A 146 6.85 17.26 -14.06
N SER A 147 7.72 16.49 -13.41
CA SER A 147 9.13 16.86 -13.24
C SER A 147 9.90 16.72 -14.56
N GLY A 148 9.63 15.68 -15.34
CA GLY A 148 10.17 15.51 -16.69
C GLY A 148 9.70 16.63 -17.63
N GLY A 149 8.43 17.01 -17.57
CA GLY A 149 7.93 18.13 -18.37
C GLY A 149 8.48 19.48 -17.93
N ASN A 150 8.74 19.71 -16.63
CA ASN A 150 9.51 20.89 -16.18
C ASN A 150 10.90 20.95 -16.82
N ALA A 151 11.63 19.82 -16.83
CA ALA A 151 12.93 19.75 -17.48
C ALA A 151 12.82 20.02 -18.99
N ALA A 152 11.82 19.46 -19.66
CA ALA A 152 11.57 19.70 -21.09
C ALA A 152 11.24 21.17 -21.38
N VAL A 153 10.43 21.83 -20.55
CA VAL A 153 10.14 23.28 -20.66
C VAL A 153 11.42 24.09 -20.51
N LEU A 154 12.28 23.78 -19.54
CA LEU A 154 13.57 24.47 -19.37
C LEU A 154 14.50 24.30 -20.57
N ILE A 155 14.52 23.11 -21.18
CA ILE A 155 15.29 22.82 -22.40
C ILE A 155 14.83 23.69 -23.58
N VAL A 156 13.54 24.03 -23.68
CA VAL A 156 13.00 24.88 -24.75
C VAL A 156 13.19 26.37 -24.45
N ILE A 157 13.02 26.78 -23.19
CA ILE A 157 13.09 28.19 -22.81
C ILE A 157 14.53 28.71 -22.80
N ALA A 158 15.50 27.93 -22.31
CA ALA A 158 16.89 28.38 -22.23
C ALA A 158 17.46 28.85 -23.59
N PRO A 159 17.25 28.15 -24.71
CA PRO A 159 17.65 28.59 -26.05
C PRO A 159 16.54 29.30 -26.85
N SER A 160 15.48 29.82 -26.22
CA SER A 160 14.28 30.29 -26.95
C SER A 160 14.56 31.33 -28.03
N SER A 161 15.49 32.27 -27.77
CA SER A 161 15.89 33.30 -28.74
C SER A 161 16.59 32.71 -29.97
N MET A 162 17.39 31.66 -29.79
CA MET A 162 18.06 30.96 -30.88
C MET A 162 17.06 30.17 -31.72
N LEU A 163 16.07 29.51 -31.09
CA LEU A 163 15.03 28.76 -31.81
C LEU A 163 14.13 29.68 -32.63
N ASP A 164 13.68 30.78 -32.03
CA ASP A 164 12.80 31.75 -32.70
C ASP A 164 13.51 32.49 -33.86
N SER A 165 14.84 32.63 -33.79
CA SER A 165 15.62 33.19 -34.89
C SER A 165 15.66 32.30 -36.13
N LYS A 166 15.52 30.97 -35.96
CA LYS A 166 15.55 30.00 -37.06
C LYS A 166 14.18 29.83 -37.71
N VAL A 167 13.13 29.80 -36.90
CA VAL A 167 11.73 29.71 -37.34
C VAL A 167 10.88 30.56 -36.39
N LYS A 168 10.12 31.53 -36.93
CA LYS A 168 9.29 32.43 -36.13
C LYS A 168 8.37 31.61 -35.20
N ASN A 169 8.40 31.93 -33.90
CA ASN A 169 7.57 31.34 -32.84
C ASN A 169 7.75 29.83 -32.61
N LEU A 170 8.85 29.23 -33.06
CA LEU A 170 9.12 27.80 -32.85
C LEU A 170 9.13 27.41 -31.37
N SER A 171 9.73 28.26 -30.51
CA SER A 171 9.80 27.99 -29.07
C SER A 171 8.41 27.87 -28.43
N VAL A 172 7.46 28.69 -28.89
CA VAL A 172 6.07 28.69 -28.43
C VAL A 172 5.36 27.40 -28.81
N TYR A 173 5.48 26.96 -30.06
CA TYR A 173 4.87 25.70 -30.50
C TYR A 173 5.43 24.50 -29.75
N LEU A 174 6.75 24.45 -29.53
CA LEU A 174 7.38 23.37 -28.76
C LEU A 174 6.94 23.38 -27.30
N LEU A 175 6.86 24.55 -26.67
CA LEU A 175 6.38 24.70 -25.30
C LEU A 175 4.93 24.22 -25.17
N LEU A 176 4.06 24.61 -26.12
CA LEU A 176 2.67 24.18 -26.13
C LEU A 176 2.55 22.66 -26.35
N ALA A 177 3.34 22.10 -27.27
CA ALA A 177 3.38 20.67 -27.52
C ALA A 177 3.80 19.89 -26.26
N ILE A 178 4.83 20.34 -25.55
CA ILE A 178 5.27 19.72 -24.29
C ILE A 178 4.16 19.75 -23.24
N ILE A 179 3.49 20.90 -23.06
CA ILE A 179 2.38 21.03 -22.09
C ILE A 179 1.22 20.11 -22.45
N CYS A 180 0.85 20.01 -23.73
CA CYS A 180 -0.22 19.12 -24.19
C CYS A 180 0.14 17.64 -23.99
N VAL A 181 1.38 17.24 -24.29
CA VAL A 181 1.86 15.87 -24.05
C VAL A 181 1.90 15.56 -22.56
N GLU A 182 2.33 16.50 -21.72
CA GLU A 182 2.29 16.36 -20.26
C GLU A 182 0.85 16.17 -19.76
N LEU A 183 -0.13 16.92 -20.28
CA LEU A 183 -1.54 16.75 -19.97
C LEU A 183 -2.02 15.34 -20.31
N ILE A 184 -1.78 14.87 -21.54
CA ILE A 184 -2.22 13.54 -21.97
C ILE A 184 -1.60 12.45 -21.07
N ALA A 185 -0.28 12.50 -20.85
CA ALA A 185 0.42 11.53 -20.02
C ALA A 185 -0.08 11.56 -18.56
N SER A 186 -0.25 12.74 -17.97
CA SER A 186 -0.74 12.90 -16.60
C SER A 186 -2.17 12.40 -16.44
N VAL A 187 -3.08 12.74 -17.36
CA VAL A 187 -4.48 12.26 -17.36
C VAL A 187 -4.53 10.75 -17.43
N ILE A 188 -3.78 10.12 -18.35
CA ILE A 188 -3.73 8.66 -18.45
C ILE A 188 -3.24 8.04 -17.13
N SER A 189 -2.17 8.58 -16.54
CA SER A 189 -1.61 8.07 -15.28
C SER A 189 -2.60 8.18 -14.11
N LEU A 190 -3.30 9.32 -13.99
CA LEU A 190 -4.29 9.57 -12.95
C LEU A 190 -5.55 8.72 -13.14
N LEU A 191 -5.99 8.52 -14.39
CA LEU A 191 -7.12 7.63 -14.69
C LEU A 191 -6.82 6.19 -14.32
N VAL A 192 -5.63 5.68 -14.68
CA VAL A 192 -5.22 4.31 -14.31
C VAL A 192 -5.20 4.18 -12.79
N TYR A 193 -4.58 5.13 -12.07
CA TYR A 193 -4.60 5.16 -10.61
C TYR A 193 -6.04 5.19 -10.05
N ALA A 194 -6.89 6.07 -10.56
CA ALA A 194 -8.27 6.21 -10.12
C ALA A 194 -9.09 4.93 -10.34
N VAL A 195 -8.89 4.23 -11.47
CA VAL A 195 -9.55 2.93 -11.73
C VAL A 195 -9.09 1.88 -10.73
N HIS A 196 -7.80 1.79 -10.42
CA HIS A 196 -7.30 0.87 -9.40
C HIS A 196 -7.88 1.17 -8.02
N VAL A 197 -7.93 2.44 -7.61
CA VAL A 197 -8.52 2.85 -6.33
C VAL A 197 -10.04 2.65 -6.31
N ALA A 198 -10.75 2.93 -7.40
CA ALA A 198 -12.18 2.72 -7.51
C ALA A 198 -12.54 1.23 -7.45
N ARG A 199 -11.75 0.36 -8.11
CA ARG A 199 -11.91 -1.09 -8.03
C ARG A 199 -11.71 -1.58 -6.59
N PHE A 200 -10.67 -1.11 -5.91
CA PHE A 200 -10.42 -1.45 -4.51
C PHE A 200 -11.54 -0.94 -3.58
N ASN A 201 -11.96 0.31 -3.74
CA ASN A 201 -13.07 0.91 -2.98
C ASN A 201 -14.42 0.21 -3.22
N ARG A 202 -14.64 -0.34 -4.42
CA ARG A 202 -15.87 -1.08 -4.76
C ARG A 202 -15.84 -2.52 -4.24
N GLN A 203 -14.67 -3.15 -4.22
CA GLN A 203 -14.53 -4.53 -3.74
C GLN A 203 -14.61 -4.65 -2.22
N SER A 204 -14.43 -3.54 -1.47
CA SER A 204 -14.41 -3.53 0.01
C SER A 204 -13.67 -4.75 0.59
N PRO A 205 -12.43 -5.04 0.13
CA PRO A 205 -11.75 -6.27 0.51
C PRO A 205 -11.54 -6.31 2.03
N SER A 206 -11.78 -7.49 2.61
CA SER A 206 -11.32 -7.80 3.95
C SER A 206 -9.79 -7.67 4.02
N PRO A 207 -9.22 -7.34 5.20
CA PRO A 207 -7.76 -7.31 5.38
C PRO A 207 -7.14 -8.64 4.90
N ASP A 208 -5.99 -8.58 4.21
CA ASP A 208 -5.35 -9.77 3.59
C ASP A 208 -5.16 -10.92 4.60
N VAL A 209 -4.93 -10.60 5.88
CA VAL A 209 -4.82 -11.57 7.01
C VAL A 209 -6.12 -12.34 7.27
N ALA A 210 -7.29 -11.72 7.12
CA ALA A 210 -8.58 -12.38 7.37
C ALA A 210 -8.98 -13.33 6.23
N GLU A 211 -8.45 -13.14 5.02
CA GLU A 211 -8.69 -14.03 3.87
C GLU A 211 -7.79 -15.27 3.94
N ASP A 212 -6.53 -15.11 4.32
CA ASP A 212 -5.62 -16.22 4.64
C ASP A 212 -6.15 -17.00 5.87
N GLU A 213 -6.59 -16.33 6.93
CA GLU A 213 -7.13 -17.01 8.11
C GLU A 213 -8.43 -17.77 7.78
N LYS A 214 -9.31 -17.25 6.92
CA LYS A 214 -10.54 -17.96 6.50
C LYS A 214 -10.25 -19.19 5.64
N SER A 215 -9.28 -19.10 4.73
CA SER A 215 -8.88 -20.23 3.89
C SER A 215 -8.15 -21.31 4.70
N HIS A 216 -7.32 -20.92 5.67
CA HIS A 216 -6.72 -21.83 6.63
C HIS A 216 -7.76 -22.42 7.59
N THR A 217 -8.71 -21.63 8.09
CA THR A 217 -9.78 -22.13 8.97
C THR A 217 -10.65 -23.14 8.24
N PHE A 218 -10.97 -22.94 6.95
CA PHE A 218 -11.73 -23.92 6.16
C PHE A 218 -10.95 -25.23 5.94
N SER A 219 -9.62 -25.17 5.86
CA SER A 219 -8.78 -26.37 5.83
C SER A 219 -8.70 -27.07 7.20
N VAL A 220 -8.80 -26.32 8.30
CA VAL A 220 -8.74 -26.84 9.67
C VAL A 220 -10.11 -27.31 10.16
N THR A 221 -11.23 -26.75 9.70
CA THR A 221 -12.58 -27.25 10.06
C THR A 221 -12.94 -28.57 9.37
N ALA A 222 -12.14 -29.01 8.39
CA ALA A 222 -12.19 -30.38 7.87
C ALA A 222 -11.48 -31.38 8.80
N SER A 223 -10.73 -30.90 9.80
CA SER A 223 -10.08 -31.69 10.83
C SER A 223 -10.45 -31.13 12.20
N ASP A 224 -11.57 -31.59 12.75
CA ASP A 224 -11.97 -31.35 14.15
C ASP A 224 -10.81 -31.67 15.11
N THR A 225 -10.06 -30.65 15.52
CA THR A 225 -9.25 -30.66 16.74
C THR A 225 -9.21 -29.26 17.33
N HIS A 226 -10.05 -29.06 18.35
CA HIS A 226 -9.92 -27.98 19.33
C HIS A 226 -8.46 -27.85 19.79
N THR A 227 -7.79 -26.77 19.39
CA THR A 227 -6.49 -26.40 19.96
C THR A 227 -6.61 -24.98 20.50
N GLU A 228 -6.90 -24.89 21.80
CA GLU A 228 -6.80 -23.66 22.57
C GLU A 228 -5.34 -23.22 22.61
N MET A 229 -4.98 -22.13 21.95
CA MET A 229 -3.68 -21.48 22.13
C MET A 229 -3.89 -20.05 22.61
N GLY A 230 -3.41 -19.82 23.84
CA GLY A 230 -3.60 -18.58 24.60
C GLY A 230 -2.89 -17.38 23.99
N PHE A 231 -3.59 -16.25 24.05
CA PHE A 231 -3.15 -14.91 23.68
C PHE A 231 -1.90 -14.50 24.47
N ARG A 232 -0.78 -14.25 23.78
CA ARG A 232 0.41 -13.58 24.32
C ARG A 232 0.74 -12.34 23.48
N ASP A 233 1.02 -11.28 24.20
CA ASP A 233 1.20 -9.89 23.79
C ASP A 233 1.94 -9.68 22.45
N GLY A 234 1.35 -8.86 21.58
CA GLY A 234 1.65 -8.79 20.15
C GLY A 234 2.97 -8.14 19.75
N SER A 235 3.74 -7.58 20.70
CA SER A 235 5.01 -6.92 20.38
C SER A 235 6.22 -7.85 20.34
N CYS A 236 6.12 -9.06 20.91
CA CYS A 236 7.21 -10.06 20.90
C CYS A 236 6.97 -11.15 19.85
N LEU A 237 5.71 -11.45 19.52
CA LEU A 237 5.38 -12.48 18.53
C LEU A 237 5.80 -12.09 17.11
N GLU A 238 5.69 -10.81 16.72
CA GLU A 238 6.03 -10.38 15.35
C GLU A 238 7.54 -10.52 15.07
N GLU A 239 8.42 -10.19 16.04
CA GLU A 239 9.86 -10.41 15.94
C GLU A 239 10.23 -11.92 16.00
N VAL A 240 9.52 -12.71 16.82
CA VAL A 240 9.75 -14.15 16.92
C VAL A 240 9.24 -14.89 15.68
N VAL A 241 8.13 -14.44 15.08
CA VAL A 241 7.56 -14.99 13.83
C VAL A 241 8.43 -14.62 12.63
N GLU A 242 8.97 -13.40 12.58
CA GLU A 242 9.95 -13.01 11.55
C GLU A 242 11.20 -13.89 11.64
N LYS A 243 11.74 -14.13 12.85
CA LYS A 243 12.88 -15.04 13.03
C LYS A 243 12.54 -16.52 12.77
N GLN A 244 11.33 -16.97 13.05
CA GLN A 244 10.91 -18.35 12.74
C GLN A 244 10.67 -18.55 11.24
N ALA A 245 10.17 -17.54 10.52
CA ALA A 245 9.99 -17.58 9.08
C ALA A 245 11.34 -17.73 8.35
N ASP A 246 12.34 -16.94 8.76
CA ASP A 246 13.70 -17.03 8.23
C ASP A 246 14.32 -18.41 8.50
N LEU A 247 14.09 -18.97 9.69
CA LEU A 247 14.61 -20.29 10.05
C LEU A 247 13.94 -21.42 9.24
N ILE A 248 12.63 -21.32 9.01
CA ILE A 248 11.88 -22.28 8.17
C ILE A 248 12.36 -22.20 6.73
N GLU A 249 12.56 -21.00 6.18
CA GLU A 249 13.08 -20.82 4.82
C GLU A 249 14.50 -21.36 4.70
N TYR A 250 15.36 -21.10 5.69
CA TYR A 250 16.71 -21.66 5.76
C TYR A 250 16.69 -23.20 5.83
N LEU A 251 15.87 -23.78 6.71
CA LEU A 251 15.74 -25.25 6.85
C LEU A 251 15.18 -25.90 5.59
N LYS A 252 14.25 -25.23 4.88
CA LYS A 252 13.69 -25.71 3.62
C LYS A 252 14.74 -25.67 2.51
N GLN A 253 15.49 -24.59 2.38
CA GLN A 253 16.59 -24.50 1.42
C GLN A 253 17.66 -25.56 1.73
N HIS A 254 18.02 -25.73 3.00
CA HIS A 254 18.99 -26.74 3.42
C HIS A 254 18.52 -28.17 3.10
N ASN A 255 17.26 -28.52 3.39
CA ASN A 255 16.70 -29.82 3.02
C ASN A 255 16.69 -30.05 1.51
N THR A 256 16.31 -29.06 0.70
CA THR A 256 16.33 -29.22 -0.76
C THR A 256 17.75 -29.43 -1.30
N LEU A 257 18.74 -28.77 -0.70
CA LEU A 257 20.14 -28.95 -1.05
C LEU A 257 20.65 -30.34 -0.64
N LEU A 258 20.27 -30.81 0.54
CA LEU A 258 20.60 -32.14 1.03
C LEU A 258 19.96 -33.23 0.16
N SER A 259 18.67 -33.08 -0.19
CA SER A 259 17.97 -33.99 -1.11
C SER A 259 18.62 -34.01 -2.50
N LYS A 260 19.05 -32.86 -3.02
CA LYS A 260 19.81 -32.80 -4.29
C LYS A 260 21.13 -33.56 -4.19
N ARG A 261 21.88 -33.40 -3.09
CA ARG A 261 23.13 -34.12 -2.86
C ARG A 261 22.93 -35.64 -2.77
N ILE A 262 21.90 -36.07 -2.03
CA ILE A 262 21.54 -37.50 -1.94
C ILE A 262 21.21 -38.03 -3.32
N LEU A 263 20.35 -37.35 -4.08
CA LEU A 263 20.00 -37.77 -5.45
C LEU A 263 21.23 -37.83 -6.36
N THR A 264 22.15 -36.88 -6.28
CA THR A 264 23.39 -36.94 -7.08
C THR A 264 24.27 -38.12 -6.69
N LEU A 265 24.42 -38.41 -5.40
CA LEU A 265 25.22 -39.54 -4.92
C LEU A 265 24.56 -40.88 -5.27
N THR A 266 23.24 -41.02 -5.10
CA THR A 266 22.48 -42.21 -5.51
C THR A 266 22.57 -42.40 -7.03
N SER A 267 22.48 -41.33 -7.82
CA SER A 267 22.61 -41.41 -9.28
C SER A 267 24.00 -41.86 -9.75
N GLN A 268 25.05 -41.48 -9.02
CA GLN A 268 26.43 -41.94 -9.27
C GLN A 268 26.59 -43.41 -8.88
N GLN A 269 26.04 -43.82 -7.72
CA GLN A 269 26.10 -45.20 -7.25
C GLN A 269 25.25 -46.18 -8.10
N THR A 270 24.22 -45.70 -8.81
CA THR A 270 23.48 -46.52 -9.79
C THR A 270 24.14 -46.60 -11.17
N ARG A 271 25.25 -45.90 -11.40
CA ARG A 271 25.96 -45.86 -12.69
C ARG A 271 27.24 -46.73 -12.71
N ASP A 272 27.67 -47.21 -11.55
CA ASP A 272 28.68 -48.26 -11.36
C ASP A 272 27.99 -49.62 -11.14
#